data_AF-A0A6G1C3W4-F1
#
_entry.id   AF-A0A6G1C3W4-F1
#
_cell.length_a   1.000
_cell.length_b   1.000
_cell.length_c   1.000
_cell.angle_alpha   90.00
_cell.angle_beta   90.00
_cell.angle_gamma   90.00
#
_symmetry.space_group_name_H-M   'P 1'
#
loop_
_entity.id
_entity.type
_entity.pdbx_description
1 polymer ?
#
loop_
_entity_poly.entity_id
_entity_poly.type
_entity_poly.pdbx_seq_one_letter_code
_entity_poly.pdbx_strand_id
1 'polypeptide(L)'
;MKFLVSYKTQVSMRLVAWKGPDDPSTGDFSCSGDPNLNFQVFIWNGTRPYRRIIALDSVSVSGRAYGTNDASFLYETVVNTEDEFYVMYTTSDASPYARITLD
;
A
#
# COMPACT_ATOMS: atom_id res chain seq x y z
N MET A 1 -9.91 -3.14 2.12
CA MET A 1 -8.84 -4.15 1.93
C MET A 1 -7.70 -3.84 2.91
N LYS A 2 -7.14 -4.85 3.60
CA LYS A 2 -5.92 -4.73 4.41
C LYS A 2 -4.72 -5.20 3.58
N PHE A 3 -3.74 -4.33 3.36
CA PHE A 3 -2.44 -4.67 2.76
C PHE A 3 -1.41 -4.77 3.87
N LEU A 4 -1.04 -6.01 4.24
CA LEU A 4 -0.07 -6.30 5.28
C LEU A 4 1.34 -6.13 4.71
N VAL A 5 1.99 -5.03 5.06
CA VAL A 5 3.33 -4.71 4.57
C VAL A 5 4.37 -5.63 5.22
N SER A 6 4.33 -5.75 6.55
CA SER A 6 5.22 -6.64 7.29
C SER A 6 4.55 -7.28 8.51
N TYR A 7 5.01 -8.47 8.84
CA TYR A 7 4.66 -9.23 10.05
C TYR A 7 5.95 -9.72 10.71
N LYS A 8 6.15 -9.43 12.00
CA LYS A 8 7.36 -9.77 12.77
C LYS A 8 8.64 -9.48 11.98
N THR A 9 8.76 -8.23 11.53
CA THR A 9 9.88 -7.69 10.71
C THR A 9 10.12 -8.36 9.35
N GLN A 10 9.27 -9.29 8.92
CA GLN A 10 9.33 -9.90 7.59
C GLN A 10 8.34 -9.23 6.64
N VAL A 11 8.76 -8.98 5.40
CA VAL A 11 7.85 -8.51 4.34
C VAL A 11 6.78 -9.57 4.09
N SER A 12 5.51 -9.17 4.13
CA SER A 12 4.38 -10.11 4.05
C SER A 12 3.72 -10.09 2.68
N MET A 13 3.15 -8.96 2.24
CA MET A 13 2.48 -8.85 0.95
C MET A 13 3.30 -8.05 -0.07
N ARG A 14 3.14 -8.41 -1.35
CA ARG A 14 3.72 -7.72 -2.50
C ARG A 14 2.66 -7.57 -3.59
N LEU A 15 2.42 -6.34 -4.03
CA LEU A 15 1.66 -6.06 -5.24
C LEU A 15 2.63 -6.10 -6.42
N VAL A 16 2.23 -6.73 -7.52
CA VAL A 16 3.04 -6.83 -8.73
C VAL A 16 2.22 -6.27 -9.88
N ALA A 17 2.81 -5.33 -10.63
CA ALA A 17 2.18 -4.74 -11.79
C ALA A 17 1.99 -5.78 -12.89
N TRP A 18 0.99 -5.56 -13.72
CA TRP A 18 0.87 -6.32 -14.96
C TRP A 18 1.99 -5.93 -15.92
N LYS A 19 2.33 -6.85 -16.82
CA LYS A 19 3.33 -6.56 -17.86
C LYS A 19 2.83 -5.55 -18.88
N GLY A 20 1.51 -5.50 -19.08
CA GLY A 20 0.84 -4.47 -19.85
C GLY A 20 -0.67 -4.49 -19.66
N PRO A 21 -1.40 -3.56 -20.28
CA PRO A 21 -2.85 -3.40 -20.09
C PRO A 21 -3.67 -4.66 -20.41
N ASP A 22 -3.21 -5.44 -21.38
CA ASP A 22 -3.85 -6.68 -21.84
C ASP A 22 -3.04 -7.95 -21.47
N ASP A 23 -1.94 -7.81 -20.72
CA ASP A 23 -1.05 -8.90 -20.34
C ASP A 23 -0.93 -8.99 -18.81
N PRO A 24 -1.76 -9.85 -18.16
CA PRO A 24 -1.76 -10.01 -16.70
C PRO A 24 -0.55 -10.78 -16.17
N SER A 25 0.43 -11.14 -17.01
CA SER A 25 1.69 -11.71 -16.55
C SER A 25 2.51 -10.71 -15.72
N THR A 26 3.54 -11.22 -15.03
CA THR A 26 4.38 -10.41 -14.14
C THR A 26 5.11 -9.30 -14.90
N GLY A 27 4.80 -8.05 -14.56
CA GLY A 27 5.53 -6.87 -15.01
C GLY A 27 6.78 -6.58 -14.17
N ASP A 28 7.47 -5.49 -14.53
CA ASP A 28 8.75 -5.12 -13.93
C ASP A 28 8.58 -4.40 -12.58
N PHE A 29 7.41 -3.81 -12.35
CA PHE A 29 7.14 -3.01 -11.15
C PHE A 29 6.44 -3.82 -10.06
N SER A 30 6.80 -3.52 -8.81
CA SER A 30 6.11 -4.10 -7.65
C SER A 30 6.11 -3.15 -6.46
N CYS A 31 5.18 -3.33 -5.54
CA CYS A 31 5.07 -2.55 -4.31
C CYS A 31 5.10 -3.48 -3.11
N SER A 32 6.06 -3.27 -2.21
CA SER A 32 6.22 -4.05 -0.97
C SER A 32 6.96 -3.26 0.10
N GLY A 33 6.98 -3.79 1.32
CA GLY A 33 7.90 -3.32 2.35
C GLY A 33 9.37 -3.61 2.02
N ASP A 34 10.28 -3.00 2.78
CA ASP A 34 11.71 -3.34 2.83
C ASP A 34 12.01 -4.02 4.18
N PRO A 35 12.58 -5.24 4.20
CA PRO A 35 12.91 -5.93 5.45
C PRO A 35 14.02 -5.24 6.27
N ASN A 36 14.82 -4.36 5.64
CA ASN A 36 15.92 -3.65 6.29
C ASN A 36 15.51 -2.27 6.83
N LEU A 37 14.37 -1.74 6.39
CA LEU A 37 13.88 -0.42 6.74
C LEU A 37 12.50 -0.53 7.36
N ASN A 38 12.43 -0.32 8.68
CA ASN A 38 11.18 -0.37 9.40
C ASN A 38 10.16 0.63 8.83
N PHE A 39 8.92 0.16 8.70
CA PHE A 39 7.74 0.97 8.36
C PHE A 39 7.83 1.74 7.04
N GLN A 40 8.63 1.22 6.10
CA GLN A 40 8.78 1.80 4.77
C GLN A 40 8.21 0.90 3.68
N VAL A 41 7.51 1.53 2.73
CA VAL A 41 6.98 0.89 1.52
C VAL A 41 7.63 1.51 0.31
N PHE A 42 8.07 0.66 -0.62
CA PHE A 42 8.72 1.04 -1.85
C PHE A 42 7.96 0.49 -3.06
N ILE A 43 7.96 1.27 -4.13
CA ILE A 43 7.81 0.76 -5.49
C ILE A 43 9.20 0.37 -5.96
N TRP A 44 9.33 -0.85 -6.43
CA TRP A 44 10.54 -1.43 -7.00
C TRP A 44 10.38 -1.54 -8.51
N ASN A 45 11.47 -1.29 -9.25
CA ASN A 45 11.66 -1.74 -10.62
C ASN A 45 12.67 -2.89 -10.58
N GLY A 46 12.18 -4.12 -10.68
CA GLY A 46 12.96 -5.32 -10.36
C GLY A 46 13.43 -5.31 -8.89
N THR A 47 14.74 -5.19 -8.68
CA THR A 47 15.36 -5.08 -7.35
C THR A 47 15.76 -3.66 -6.97
N ARG A 48 15.55 -2.68 -7.87
CA ARG A 48 15.95 -1.29 -7.65
C ARG A 48 14.80 -0.49 -7.06
N PRO A 49 15.02 0.28 -5.98
CA PRO A 49 13.98 1.16 -5.45
C PRO A 49 13.70 2.26 -6.48
N TYR A 50 12.45 2.35 -6.93
CA TYR A 50 11.98 3.37 -7.86
C TYR A 50 11.37 4.56 -7.12
N ARG A 51 10.53 4.30 -6.11
CA ARG A 51 9.88 5.34 -5.31
C ARG A 51 9.64 4.87 -3.88
N ARG A 52 9.84 5.76 -2.91
CA ARG A 52 9.44 5.56 -1.51
C ARG A 52 8.04 6.15 -1.29
N ILE A 53 7.09 5.38 -0.75
CA ILE A 53 5.70 5.81 -0.53
C ILE A 53 5.46 6.18 0.94
N ILE A 54 5.81 5.29 1.86
CA ILE A 54 5.50 5.45 3.29
C ILE A 54 6.81 5.56 4.05
N ALA A 55 6.94 6.60 4.85
CA ALA A 55 7.93 6.73 5.92
C ALA A 55 7.12 7.27 7.10
N LEU A 56 6.65 6.36 7.96
CA LEU A 56 5.97 6.77 9.18
C LEU A 56 7.04 6.87 10.28
N ASP A 57 7.40 8.09 10.63
CA ASP A 57 8.61 8.30 11.43
C ASP A 57 8.40 8.03 12.94
N SER A 58 7.19 8.22 13.50
CA SER A 58 7.00 8.10 14.96
C SER A 58 5.58 7.81 15.50
N VAL A 59 4.56 7.59 14.66
CA VAL A 59 3.17 7.42 15.13
C VAL A 59 2.70 5.98 14.93
N SER A 60 1.97 5.41 15.89
CA SER A 60 1.47 4.02 15.78
C SER A 60 0.28 3.88 14.83
N VAL A 61 -0.51 4.95 14.65
CA VAL A 61 -1.68 4.97 13.77
C VAL A 61 -1.81 6.32 13.09
N SER A 62 -2.07 6.33 11.79
CA SER A 62 -2.43 7.55 11.05
C SER A 62 -3.59 7.30 10.10
N GLY A 63 -4.33 8.36 9.79
CA GLY A 63 -5.48 8.31 8.88
C GLY A 63 -5.41 9.44 7.85
N ARG A 64 -5.84 9.15 6.62
CA ARG A 64 -6.06 10.15 5.57
C ARG A 64 -7.41 9.90 4.91
N ALA A 65 -8.05 10.97 4.46
CA ALA A 65 -9.26 10.93 3.67
C ALA A 65 -9.02 11.60 2.33
N TYR A 66 -9.31 10.91 1.24
CA TYR A 66 -9.25 11.45 -0.12
C TYR A 66 -10.68 11.61 -0.64
N GLY A 67 -11.10 12.85 -0.84
CA GLY A 67 -12.41 13.16 -1.40
C GLY A 67 -12.42 12.92 -2.90
N THR A 68 -13.43 12.18 -3.38
CA THR A 68 -13.69 12.02 -4.83
C THR A 68 -14.85 12.88 -5.30
N ASN A 69 -15.85 13.13 -4.44
CA ASN A 69 -17.00 14.04 -4.58
C ASN A 69 -17.54 14.39 -3.17
N ASP A 70 -18.66 15.14 -3.08
CA ASP A 70 -19.24 15.59 -1.79
C ASP A 70 -19.65 14.46 -0.82
N ALA A 71 -19.93 13.25 -1.32
CA ALA A 71 -20.39 12.11 -0.51
C ALA A 71 -19.45 10.90 -0.52
N SER A 72 -18.41 10.89 -1.37
CA SER A 72 -17.57 9.71 -1.61
C SER A 72 -16.12 9.95 -1.21
N PHE A 73 -15.69 9.23 -0.18
CA PHE A 73 -14.35 9.33 0.39
C PHE A 73 -13.66 7.97 0.37
N LEU A 74 -12.36 7.98 0.06
CA LEU A 74 -11.46 6.87 0.31
C LEU A 74 -10.65 7.18 1.58
N TYR A 75 -10.78 6.34 2.59
CA TYR A 75 -10.01 6.43 3.83
C TYR A 75 -8.82 5.49 3.75
N GLU A 76 -7.64 6.03 4.03
CA GLU A 76 -6.41 5.28 4.24
C GLU A 76 -6.14 5.28 5.74
N THR A 77 -5.98 4.10 6.33
CA THR A 77 -5.55 3.92 7.71
C THR A 77 -4.24 3.17 7.71
N VAL A 78 -3.20 3.76 8.26
CA VAL A 78 -1.89 3.11 8.42
C VAL A 78 -1.72 2.76 9.88
N VAL A 79 -1.44 1.49 10.16
CA VAL A 79 -1.24 0.98 11.52
C VAL A 79 0.11 0.33 11.59
N ASN A 80 0.82 0.69 12.65
CA ASN A 80 2.13 0.20 13.01
C ASN A 80 2.10 -0.27 14.46
N THR A 81 2.21 -1.59 14.65
CA THR A 81 2.39 -2.24 15.94
C THR A 81 3.76 -2.92 15.99
N GLU A 82 4.13 -3.48 17.14
CA GLU A 82 5.38 -4.22 17.28
C GLU A 82 5.47 -5.42 16.32
N ASP A 83 4.33 -6.09 16.07
CA ASP A 83 4.27 -7.27 15.21
C ASP A 83 3.84 -6.96 13.78
N GLU A 84 2.99 -5.96 13.54
CA GLU A 84 2.36 -5.76 12.22
C GLU A 84 2.48 -4.32 11.74
N PHE A 85 2.82 -4.18 10.46
CA PHE A 85 2.69 -2.94 9.73
C PHE A 85 1.78 -3.14 8.54
N TYR A 86 0.66 -2.41 8.49
CA TYR A 86 -0.30 -2.54 7.42
C TYR A 86 -0.98 -1.24 7.05
N VAL A 87 -1.48 -1.20 5.82
CA VAL A 87 -2.32 -0.13 5.30
C VAL A 87 -3.69 -0.71 5.01
N MET A 88 -4.73 -0.02 5.44
CA MET A 88 -6.11 -0.38 5.17
C MET A 88 -6.80 0.72 4.38
N TYR A 89 -7.55 0.30 3.37
CA TYR A 89 -8.40 1.19 2.59
C TYR A 89 -9.87 0.83 2.78
N THR A 90 -10.68 1.83 3.12
CA THR A 90 -12.14 1.76 3.24
C THR A 90 -12.78 2.94 2.52
N THR A 91 -14.05 2.83 2.18
CA THR A 91 -14.80 3.90 1.51
C THR A 91 -15.94 4.38 2.39
N SER A 92 -16.41 5.61 2.20
CA SER A 92 -17.66 6.08 2.82
C SER A 92 -18.85 5.26 2.32
N ASP A 93 -19.90 5.21 3.14
CA ASP A 93 -21.16 4.55 2.80
C ASP A 93 -21.74 5.11 1.48
N ALA A 94 -22.37 4.23 0.70
CA ALA A 94 -22.91 4.54 -0.63
C ALA A 94 -21.88 5.04 -1.69
N SER A 95 -20.58 4.91 -1.43
CA SER A 95 -19.55 5.16 -2.46
C SER A 95 -19.57 4.10 -3.58
N PRO A 96 -19.22 4.49 -4.83
CA PRO A 96 -18.91 3.53 -5.88
C PRO A 96 -17.75 2.60 -5.49
N TYR A 97 -17.62 1.48 -6.21
CA TYR A 97 -16.48 0.58 -6.03
C TYR A 97 -15.15 1.30 -6.29
N ALA A 98 -14.24 1.24 -5.32
CA ALA A 98 -12.89 1.76 -5.42
C ALA A 98 -11.88 0.62 -5.51
N ARG A 99 -10.82 0.83 -6.30
CA ARG A 99 -9.67 -0.07 -6.37
C ARG A 99 -8.37 0.73 -6.37
N ILE A 100 -7.32 0.13 -5.84
CA ILE A 100 -5.96 0.65 -5.91
C ILE A 100 -5.17 -0.34 -6.74
N THR A 101 -4.49 0.16 -7.77
CA THR A 101 -3.72 -0.63 -8.72
C THR A 101 -2.30 -0.08 -8.82
N LEU A 102 -1.36 -0.97 -9.12
CA LEU A 102 -0.02 -0.62 -9.55
C LEU A 102 0.05 -0.90 -11.06
N ASP A 103 0.28 0.14 -11.84
CA ASP A 103 0.32 0.14 -13.30
C ASP A 103 1.52 0.97 -13.77
#